data_AF-A0A8W8K5D5-F1
#
_entry.id   AF-A0A8W8K5D5-F1
#
_cell.length_a   1.000
_cell.length_b   1.000
_cell.length_c   1.000
_cell.angle_alpha   90.00
_cell.angle_beta   90.00
_cell.angle_gamma   90.00
#
_symmetry.space_group_name_H-M   'P 1'
#
loop_
_entity.id
_entity.type
_entity.pdbx_description
1 polymer ?
#
loop_
_entity_poly.entity_id
_entity_poly.type
_entity_poly.pdbx_seq_one_letter_code
_entity_poly.pdbx_strand_id
1 'polypeptide(L)'
;MFAKELGKIKNTSSDMKDVLKYFTKRFVSGIEEEVLKSKRKRRLVVWEESFRSNLPLPKNTVVQLWFSGSEYVPKVAQRNFSVIFSSCWYIDQVKPGSWWHAFYNCDPEGPKQSPNVLGGEVCAWGEHIANEDVLVKMWPLTSAAAERLWSKKNVRNIEEAAPRLEEHRCRMLRRNIPVGSASGPGFCITEGHSDEKKPRHQVLSEEIFRYMPLISPVNEKYLVNLTAMIFCIGLLGFIVLFKKSRRTLPDHKP
;
A
#
# COMPACT_ATOMS: atom_id res chain seq x y z
N MET A 1 -7.54 -22.23 26.86
CA MET A 1 -6.22 -21.73 27.34
C MET A 1 -6.18 -20.20 27.49
N PHE A 2 -6.78 -19.42 26.57
CA PHE A 2 -6.83 -17.94 26.58
C PHE A 2 -7.41 -17.31 27.87
N ALA A 3 -8.56 -17.80 28.36
CA ALA A 3 -9.20 -17.26 29.58
C ALA A 3 -8.39 -17.52 30.87
N LYS A 4 -7.55 -18.57 30.90
CA LYS A 4 -6.80 -18.98 32.09
C LYS A 4 -5.57 -18.10 32.36
N GLU A 5 -5.04 -17.41 31.35
CA GLU A 5 -3.97 -16.42 31.53
C GLU A 5 -4.52 -15.02 31.78
N LEU A 6 -5.66 -14.66 31.17
CA LEU A 6 -6.36 -13.42 31.49
C LEU A 6 -6.84 -13.39 32.94
N GLY A 7 -7.27 -14.52 33.51
CA GLY A 7 -7.63 -14.64 34.93
C GLY A 7 -6.44 -14.55 35.90
N LYS A 8 -5.19 -14.59 35.41
CA LYS A 8 -3.98 -14.30 36.23
C LYS A 8 -3.61 -12.83 36.24
N ILE A 9 -4.18 -12.03 35.33
CA ILE A 9 -4.13 -10.58 35.41
C ILE A 9 -5.10 -10.23 36.53
N LYS A 10 -4.60 -10.20 37.77
CA LYS A 10 -5.29 -9.55 38.88
C LYS A 10 -5.71 -8.17 38.38
N ASN A 11 -6.91 -7.73 38.73
CA ASN A 11 -7.58 -6.50 38.30
C ASN A 11 -6.85 -5.20 38.73
N THR A 12 -5.52 -5.17 38.58
CA THR A 12 -4.58 -4.23 39.19
C THR A 12 -3.25 -4.27 38.41
N SER A 13 -3.27 -3.86 37.15
CA SER A 13 -2.26 -2.88 36.77
C SER A 13 -3.02 -1.63 36.36
N SER A 14 -2.94 -0.60 37.19
CA SER A 14 -3.37 0.75 36.84
C SER A 14 -2.47 1.39 35.77
N ASP A 15 -1.42 0.68 35.33
CA ASP A 15 -0.44 1.19 34.39
C ASP A 15 -0.63 0.56 33.00
N MET A 16 -1.08 1.38 32.06
CA MET A 16 -1.22 1.05 30.64
C MET A 16 0.05 0.40 30.04
N LYS A 17 1.22 0.65 30.65
CA LYS A 17 2.50 0.04 30.24
C LYS A 17 2.54 -1.48 30.39
N ASP A 18 1.94 -2.03 31.44
CA ASP A 18 1.97 -3.49 31.65
C ASP A 18 1.09 -4.22 30.65
N VAL A 19 -0.07 -3.63 30.34
CA VAL A 19 -0.98 -4.14 29.30
C VAL A 19 -0.28 -4.14 27.94
N LEU A 20 0.35 -3.02 27.57
CA LEU A 20 1.12 -2.91 26.33
C LEU A 20 2.27 -3.92 26.27
N LYS A 21 3.01 -4.10 27.37
CA LYS A 21 4.10 -5.08 27.48
C LYS A 21 3.60 -6.51 27.29
N TYR A 22 2.47 -6.87 27.88
CA TYR A 22 1.86 -8.19 27.71
C TYR A 22 1.52 -8.47 26.25
N PHE A 23 0.80 -7.55 25.59
CA PHE A 23 0.45 -7.70 24.18
C PHE A 23 1.66 -7.74 23.26
N THR A 24 2.66 -6.90 23.53
CA THR A 24 3.92 -6.87 22.78
C THR A 24 4.65 -8.21 22.86
N LYS A 25 4.78 -8.78 24.06
CA LYS A 25 5.45 -10.08 24.25
C LYS A 25 4.73 -11.18 23.49
N ARG A 26 3.39 -11.18 23.54
CA ARG A 26 2.57 -12.17 22.83
C ARG A 26 2.69 -12.02 21.31
N PHE A 27 2.66 -10.79 20.80
CA PHE A 27 2.83 -10.49 19.39
C PHE A 27 4.18 -10.98 18.86
N VAL A 28 5.27 -10.64 19.55
CA VAL A 28 6.63 -11.10 19.21
C VAL A 28 6.70 -12.63 19.20
N SER A 29 6.16 -13.29 20.22
CA SER A 29 6.18 -14.76 20.30
C SER A 29 5.44 -15.42 19.12
N GLY A 30 4.29 -14.85 18.71
CA GLY A 30 3.54 -15.32 17.56
C GLY A 30 4.28 -15.12 16.24
N ILE A 31 4.99 -14.00 16.09
CA ILE A 31 5.87 -13.75 14.92
C ILE A 31 6.96 -14.82 14.83
N GLU A 32 7.64 -15.11 15.95
CA GLU A 32 8.71 -16.11 15.96
C GLU A 32 8.18 -17.50 15.54
N GLU A 33 6.98 -17.87 15.98
CA GLU A 33 6.35 -19.13 15.60
C GLU A 33 5.98 -19.17 14.10
N GLU A 34 5.29 -18.15 13.60
CA GLU A 34 4.74 -18.14 12.24
C GLU A 34 5.76 -17.79 11.14
N VAL A 35 6.83 -17.05 11.49
CA VAL A 35 7.82 -16.55 10.53
C VAL A 35 9.14 -17.30 10.63
N LEU A 36 9.66 -17.54 11.85
CA LEU A 36 10.97 -18.19 12.03
C LEU A 36 10.88 -19.72 12.07
N LYS A 37 9.87 -20.27 12.77
CA LYS A 37 9.72 -21.73 12.94
C LYS A 37 8.90 -22.39 11.83
N SER A 38 8.21 -21.60 11.01
CA SER A 38 7.42 -22.12 9.90
C SER A 38 8.31 -22.75 8.82
N LYS A 39 7.88 -23.89 8.27
CA LYS A 39 8.50 -24.51 7.07
C LYS A 39 8.38 -23.62 5.83
N ARG A 40 7.45 -22.66 5.82
CA ARG A 40 7.25 -21.73 4.72
C ARG A 40 8.13 -20.49 4.94
N LYS A 41 8.96 -20.16 3.94
CA LYS A 41 9.76 -18.93 3.94
C LYS A 41 8.83 -17.72 3.83
N ARG A 42 8.48 -17.12 4.97
CA ARG A 42 7.69 -15.89 5.07
C ARG A 42 8.57 -14.72 5.45
N ARG A 43 8.18 -13.51 5.03
CA ARG A 43 8.78 -12.25 5.47
C ARG A 43 7.70 -11.43 6.17
N LEU A 44 8.02 -10.91 7.33
CA LEU A 44 7.14 -10.01 8.05
C LEU A 44 7.20 -8.62 7.41
N VAL A 45 6.05 -7.98 7.22
CA VAL A 45 5.92 -6.56 6.90
C VAL A 45 5.28 -5.88 8.11
N VAL A 46 5.86 -4.79 8.60
CA VAL A 46 5.34 -4.03 9.74
C VAL A 46 5.29 -2.54 9.43
N TRP A 47 4.33 -1.84 10.05
CA TRP A 47 4.31 -0.38 10.06
C TRP A 47 5.49 0.20 10.84
N GLU A 48 5.84 1.45 10.51
CA GLU A 48 6.98 2.19 11.04
C GLU A 48 7.05 2.22 12.59
N GLU A 49 5.92 2.27 13.28
CA GLU A 49 5.83 2.30 14.74
C GLU A 49 6.49 1.06 15.38
N SER A 50 6.31 -0.11 14.77
CA SER A 50 6.92 -1.36 15.27
C SER A 50 8.45 -1.27 15.30
N PHE A 51 9.02 -0.60 14.29
CA PHE A 51 10.45 -0.33 14.23
C PHE A 51 10.89 0.73 15.25
N ARG A 52 10.11 1.82 15.38
CA ARG A 52 10.41 2.94 16.30
C ARG A 52 10.30 2.56 17.78
N SER A 53 9.38 1.67 18.13
CA SER A 53 9.24 1.11 19.47
C SER A 53 10.36 0.11 19.82
N ASN A 54 11.32 -0.10 18.92
CA ASN A 54 12.44 -1.01 19.09
C ASN A 54 12.02 -2.45 19.41
N LEU A 55 10.93 -2.91 18.77
CA LEU A 55 10.47 -4.28 18.95
C LEU A 55 11.54 -5.27 18.47
N PRO A 56 11.69 -6.43 19.14
CA PRO A 56 12.60 -7.49 18.70
C PRO A 56 12.02 -8.19 17.47
N LEU A 57 12.27 -7.61 16.30
CA LEU A 57 11.77 -8.09 15.01
C LEU A 57 12.80 -9.03 14.34
N PRO A 58 12.35 -10.07 13.61
CA PRO A 58 13.22 -10.89 12.77
C PRO A 58 14.07 -10.08 11.79
N LYS A 59 15.35 -10.43 11.59
CA LYS A 59 16.27 -9.66 10.72
C LYS A 59 15.79 -9.48 9.27
N ASN A 60 14.94 -10.37 8.76
CA ASN A 60 14.41 -10.31 7.39
C ASN A 60 13.11 -9.47 7.24
N THR A 61 12.69 -8.80 8.32
CA THR A 61 11.50 -7.94 8.36
C THR A 61 11.62 -6.77 7.38
N VAL A 62 10.49 -6.41 6.78
CA VAL A 62 10.31 -5.23 5.95
C VAL A 62 9.55 -4.20 6.78
N VAL A 63 10.05 -2.97 6.84
CA VAL A 63 9.40 -1.86 7.51
C VAL A 63 8.74 -0.98 6.45
N GLN A 64 7.47 -0.70 6.64
CA GLN A 64 6.72 0.22 5.78
C GLN A 64 6.73 1.63 6.39
N LEU A 65 7.40 2.56 5.71
CA LEU A 65 7.47 3.96 6.09
C LEU A 65 6.26 4.70 5.55
N TRP A 66 5.37 5.09 6.45
CA TRP A 66 4.05 5.60 6.09
C TRP A 66 3.81 7.04 6.55
N PHE A 67 4.57 7.55 7.52
CA PHE A 67 4.51 8.96 7.91
C PHE A 67 5.88 9.65 7.85
N SER A 68 6.99 8.94 8.03
CA SER A 68 8.31 9.55 7.87
C SER A 68 8.68 9.73 6.39
N GLY A 69 9.46 10.77 6.11
CA GLY A 69 10.02 10.99 4.78
C GLY A 69 11.20 10.05 4.49
N SER A 70 11.71 10.15 3.26
CA SER A 70 12.82 9.33 2.76
C SER A 70 14.12 9.46 3.56
N GLU A 71 14.28 10.54 4.33
CA GLU A 71 15.38 10.77 5.27
C GLU A 71 15.43 9.74 6.42
N TYR A 72 14.35 8.99 6.65
CA TYR A 72 14.30 7.92 7.65
C TYR A 72 14.78 6.57 7.13
N VAL A 73 14.88 6.39 5.80
CA VAL A 73 15.37 5.17 5.16
C VAL A 73 16.75 4.74 5.68
N PRO A 74 17.76 5.63 5.82
CA PRO A 74 19.06 5.25 6.36
C PRO A 74 18.99 4.69 7.79
N LYS A 75 18.07 5.18 8.64
CA LYS A 75 17.92 4.69 10.03
C LYS A 75 17.41 3.25 10.05
N VAL A 76 16.47 2.92 9.16
CA VAL A 76 15.98 1.54 9.00
C VAL A 76 17.07 0.64 8.41
N ALA A 77 17.78 1.14 7.40
CA ALA A 77 18.86 0.41 6.72
C ALA A 77 20.05 0.11 7.66
N GLN A 78 20.42 1.03 8.55
CA GLN A 78 21.48 0.83 9.56
C GLN A 78 21.19 -0.35 10.49
N ARG A 79 19.91 -0.68 10.72
CA ARG A 79 19.47 -1.85 11.50
C ARG A 79 19.27 -3.10 10.63
N ASN A 80 19.72 -3.07 9.38
CA ASN A 80 19.64 -4.15 8.40
C ASN A 80 18.23 -4.58 8.01
N PHE A 81 17.22 -3.72 8.18
CA PHE A 81 15.88 -3.99 7.69
C PHE A 81 15.70 -3.52 6.25
N SER A 82 14.75 -4.13 5.54
CA SER A 82 14.28 -3.66 4.24
C SER A 82 13.18 -2.63 4.41
N VAL A 83 12.97 -1.78 3.39
CA VAL A 83 11.97 -0.71 3.41
C VAL A 83 10.98 -0.88 2.25
N ILE A 84 9.70 -0.67 2.56
CA ILE A 84 8.68 -0.26 1.58
C ILE A 84 8.25 1.17 1.96
N PHE A 85 8.01 2.01 0.96
CA PHE A 85 7.69 3.42 1.17
C PHE A 85 6.26 3.75 0.74
N SER A 86 5.49 4.46 1.56
CA SER A 86 4.12 4.89 1.22
C SER A 86 3.78 6.32 1.65
N SER A 87 4.66 7.01 2.39
CA SER A 87 4.29 8.27 3.07
C SER A 87 3.86 9.44 2.18
N CYS A 88 4.20 9.41 0.89
CA CYS A 88 3.80 10.42 -0.09
C CYS A 88 2.66 9.96 -1.04
N TRP A 89 2.18 8.72 -0.88
CA TRP A 89 1.26 8.05 -1.81
C TRP A 89 -0.06 7.64 -1.17
N TYR A 90 -0.65 8.55 -0.39
CA TYR A 90 -1.98 8.38 0.19
C TYR A 90 -3.01 9.03 -0.71
N ILE A 91 -3.90 8.26 -1.33
CA ILE A 91 -4.95 8.80 -2.23
C ILE A 91 -6.22 9.22 -1.50
N ASP A 92 -6.41 8.74 -0.27
CA ASP A 92 -7.49 9.11 0.65
C ASP A 92 -7.41 10.58 1.09
N GLN A 93 -6.22 11.18 1.04
CA GLN A 93 -5.99 12.59 1.37
C GLN A 93 -6.40 13.50 0.20
N VAL A 94 -7.70 13.65 -0.04
CA VAL A 94 -8.23 14.42 -1.18
C VAL A 94 -7.73 15.87 -1.13
N LYS A 95 -6.98 16.28 -2.16
CA LYS A 95 -6.54 17.66 -2.36
C LYS A 95 -7.26 18.30 -3.55
N PRO A 96 -7.59 19.61 -3.50
CA PRO A 96 -8.11 20.31 -4.66
C PRO A 96 -7.13 20.31 -5.83
N GLY A 97 -7.64 20.10 -7.05
CA GLY A 97 -6.86 20.16 -8.28
C GLY A 97 -6.08 18.89 -8.63
N SER A 98 -5.26 18.99 -9.67
CA SER A 98 -4.39 17.90 -10.12
C SER A 98 -3.15 17.80 -9.24
N TRP A 99 -2.96 16.66 -8.59
CA TRP A 99 -1.86 16.44 -7.65
C TRP A 99 -1.06 15.17 -7.92
N TRP A 100 -1.23 14.56 -9.10
CA TRP A 100 -0.38 13.45 -9.55
C TRP A 100 1.11 13.86 -9.59
N HIS A 101 1.40 15.15 -9.78
CA HIS A 101 2.75 15.72 -9.69
C HIS A 101 3.44 15.40 -8.35
N ALA A 102 2.71 15.46 -7.23
CA ALA A 102 3.26 15.14 -5.91
C ALA A 102 3.64 13.65 -5.81
N PHE A 103 2.79 12.78 -6.38
CA PHE A 103 3.03 11.33 -6.44
C PHE A 103 4.24 11.02 -7.33
N TYR A 104 4.33 11.70 -8.47
CA TYR A 104 5.40 11.53 -9.44
C TYR A 104 6.75 12.05 -8.93
N ASN A 105 6.76 13.16 -8.19
CA ASN A 105 7.97 13.78 -7.67
C ASN A 105 8.52 13.09 -6.42
N CYS A 106 7.72 12.27 -5.76
CA CYS A 106 8.15 11.54 -4.58
C CYS A 106 9.36 10.63 -4.87
N ASP A 107 10.40 10.69 -4.03
CA ASP A 107 11.57 9.81 -4.11
C ASP A 107 11.61 8.89 -2.89
N PRO A 108 11.24 7.60 -3.03
CA PRO A 108 11.24 6.66 -1.91
C PRO A 108 12.66 6.33 -1.39
N GLU A 109 13.71 6.61 -2.17
CA GLU A 109 15.09 6.28 -1.80
C GLU A 109 15.87 7.45 -1.19
N GLY A 110 15.32 8.66 -1.31
CA GLY A 110 15.98 9.89 -0.92
C GLY A 110 17.27 10.18 -1.72
N PRO A 111 18.09 11.14 -1.25
CA PRO A 111 19.26 11.61 -2.00
C PRO A 111 20.37 10.57 -2.09
N LYS A 112 20.57 9.74 -1.05
CA LYS A 112 21.73 8.83 -0.95
C LYS A 112 21.52 7.43 -1.55
N GLN A 113 20.38 7.15 -2.18
CA GLN A 113 20.00 5.84 -2.76
C GLN A 113 20.31 4.64 -1.85
N SER A 114 19.29 4.13 -1.16
CA SER A 114 19.49 2.95 -0.30
C SER A 114 19.08 1.65 -1.02
N PRO A 115 19.97 0.63 -1.08
CA PRO A 115 19.62 -0.67 -1.64
C PRO A 115 18.58 -1.43 -0.79
N ASN A 116 18.31 -0.97 0.43
CA ASN A 116 17.33 -1.55 1.34
C ASN A 116 15.88 -1.23 0.93
N VAL A 117 15.64 -0.24 0.07
CA VAL A 117 14.31 0.10 -0.44
C VAL A 117 13.90 -0.91 -1.51
N LEU A 118 12.85 -1.69 -1.22
CA LEU A 118 12.34 -2.74 -2.10
C LEU A 118 11.33 -2.23 -3.12
N GLY A 119 10.69 -1.11 -2.83
CA GLY A 119 9.60 -0.55 -3.62
C GLY A 119 8.71 0.33 -2.76
N GLY A 120 7.44 0.38 -3.15
CA GLY A 120 6.49 1.30 -2.57
C GLY A 120 5.05 0.91 -2.77
N GLU A 121 4.18 1.58 -2.02
CA GLU A 121 2.76 1.29 -1.98
C GLU A 121 1.96 2.58 -2.09
N VAL A 122 0.94 2.53 -2.95
CA VAL A 122 -0.11 3.55 -2.97
C VAL A 122 -1.21 3.08 -2.03
N CYS A 123 -1.51 3.90 -1.03
CA CYS A 123 -2.46 3.59 0.02
C CYS A 123 -3.80 4.29 -0.24
N ALA A 124 -4.88 3.52 -0.17
CA ALA A 124 -6.25 3.99 -0.25
C ALA A 124 -6.99 3.56 1.00
N TRP A 125 -7.01 4.43 2.02
CA TRP A 125 -7.74 4.14 3.25
C TRP A 125 -9.26 4.39 3.06
N GLY A 126 -10.06 3.53 3.69
CA GLY A 126 -11.49 3.38 3.40
C GLY A 126 -12.42 4.40 4.08
N GLU A 127 -11.90 5.43 4.77
CA GLU A 127 -12.70 6.40 5.52
C GLU A 127 -13.64 7.20 4.61
N HIS A 128 -13.16 7.50 3.40
CA HIS A 128 -13.87 8.31 2.41
C HIS A 128 -13.79 7.71 1.01
N ILE A 129 -13.65 6.39 0.88
CA ILE A 129 -13.62 5.69 -0.40
C ILE A 129 -14.71 4.62 -0.38
N ALA A 130 -15.53 4.60 -1.41
CA ALA A 130 -16.62 3.64 -1.56
C ALA A 130 -16.50 2.89 -2.88
N ASN A 131 -17.30 1.84 -3.05
CA ASN A 131 -17.25 0.99 -4.24
C ASN A 131 -17.58 1.76 -5.53
N GLU A 132 -18.40 2.80 -5.40
CA GLU A 132 -18.87 3.65 -6.49
C GLU A 132 -17.76 4.54 -7.06
N ASP A 133 -16.77 4.92 -6.24
CA ASP A 133 -15.78 5.94 -6.60
C ASP A 133 -14.30 5.50 -6.45
N VAL A 134 -14.05 4.29 -5.95
CA VAL A 134 -12.68 3.77 -5.74
C VAL A 134 -11.82 3.83 -7.00
N LEU A 135 -12.34 3.40 -8.15
CA LEU A 135 -11.54 3.35 -9.38
C LEU A 135 -11.20 4.74 -9.94
N VAL A 136 -12.16 5.67 -9.90
CA VAL A 136 -11.95 7.04 -10.38
C VAL A 136 -11.05 7.86 -9.45
N LYS A 137 -10.98 7.51 -8.16
CA LYS A 137 -10.03 8.08 -7.19
C LYS A 137 -8.63 7.49 -7.35
N MET A 138 -8.53 6.18 -7.55
CA MET A 138 -7.24 5.48 -7.70
C MET A 138 -6.53 5.86 -8.99
N TRP A 139 -7.27 5.91 -10.10
CA TRP A 139 -6.69 6.08 -11.43
C TRP A 139 -7.10 7.45 -12.02
N PRO A 140 -6.17 8.19 -12.63
CA PRO A 140 -4.82 7.78 -13.03
C PRO A 140 -3.70 8.11 -12.01
N LEU A 141 -4.02 8.59 -10.79
CA LEU A 141 -3.02 9.02 -9.80
C LEU A 141 -2.01 7.92 -9.47
N THR A 142 -2.50 6.69 -9.29
CA THR A 142 -1.67 5.52 -9.00
C THR A 142 -0.65 5.25 -10.12
N SER A 143 -0.94 5.61 -11.37
CA SER A 143 0.00 5.46 -12.48
C SER A 143 1.25 6.34 -12.33
N ALA A 144 1.14 7.50 -11.68
CA ALA A 144 2.28 8.37 -11.42
C ALA A 144 3.28 7.73 -10.45
N ALA A 145 2.77 7.13 -9.36
CA ALA A 145 3.58 6.36 -8.42
C ALA A 145 4.14 5.08 -9.06
N ALA A 146 3.35 4.41 -9.90
CA ALA A 146 3.79 3.23 -10.63
C ALA A 146 4.99 3.53 -11.55
N GLU A 147 4.95 4.65 -12.30
CA GLU A 147 6.08 5.05 -13.13
C GLU A 147 7.32 5.36 -12.30
N ARG A 148 7.16 6.03 -11.15
CA ARG A 148 8.27 6.30 -10.21
C ARG A 148 8.93 5.02 -9.69
N LEU A 149 8.15 3.97 -9.45
CA LEU A 149 8.64 2.67 -8.93
C LEU A 149 9.18 1.75 -10.03
N TRP A 150 8.78 1.97 -11.28
CA TRP A 150 9.19 1.15 -12.43
C TRP A 150 10.36 1.73 -13.23
N SER A 151 10.30 3.03 -13.55
CA SER A 151 11.22 3.70 -14.46
C SER A 151 12.58 4.01 -13.82
N LYS A 152 13.56 4.34 -14.67
CA LYS A 152 14.90 4.79 -14.21
C LYS A 152 14.73 6.03 -13.32
N LYS A 153 15.60 6.18 -12.31
CA LYS A 153 15.52 7.27 -11.32
C LYS A 153 15.51 8.68 -11.94
N ASN A 154 16.19 8.86 -13.07
CA ASN A 154 16.29 10.14 -13.78
C ASN A 154 15.04 10.50 -14.61
N VAL A 155 14.09 9.59 -14.79
CA VAL A 155 12.80 9.88 -15.45
C VAL A 155 11.92 10.65 -14.47
N ARG A 156 12.05 11.98 -14.46
CA ARG A 156 11.38 12.88 -13.50
C ARG A 156 10.78 14.13 -14.12
N ASN A 157 10.99 14.35 -15.42
CA ASN A 157 10.43 15.51 -16.11
C ASN A 157 8.90 15.40 -16.12
N ILE A 158 8.24 16.44 -15.60
CA ILE A 158 6.78 16.48 -15.42
C ILE A 158 6.11 16.78 -16.75
N GLU A 159 6.70 17.70 -17.51
CA GLU A 159 6.24 18.19 -18.80
C GLU A 159 6.22 17.06 -19.84
N GLU A 160 7.19 16.14 -19.78
CA GLU A 160 7.22 14.91 -20.57
C GLU A 160 6.27 13.82 -20.05
N ALA A 161 5.98 13.82 -18.75
CA ALA A 161 5.10 12.82 -18.13
C ALA A 161 3.62 13.14 -18.35
N ALA A 162 3.24 14.42 -18.29
CA ALA A 162 1.86 14.87 -18.44
C ALA A 162 1.17 14.34 -19.72
N PRO A 163 1.71 14.51 -20.94
CA PRO A 163 1.05 14.00 -22.15
C PRO A 163 0.96 12.47 -22.18
N ARG A 164 1.96 11.77 -21.62
CA ARG A 164 1.95 10.30 -21.55
C ARG A 164 0.92 9.79 -20.55
N LEU A 165 0.75 10.48 -19.42
CA LEU A 165 -0.26 10.15 -18.41
C LEU A 165 -1.67 10.39 -18.95
N GLU A 166 -1.90 11.47 -19.70
CA GLU A 166 -3.20 11.73 -20.34
C GLU A 166 -3.55 10.68 -21.39
N GLU A 167 -2.61 10.30 -22.26
CA GLU A 167 -2.87 9.19 -23.19
C GLU A 167 -3.04 7.85 -22.43
N HIS A 168 -2.28 7.60 -21.37
CA HIS A 168 -2.50 6.40 -20.56
C HIS A 168 -3.90 6.38 -19.94
N ARG A 169 -4.40 7.53 -19.48
CA ARG A 169 -5.78 7.71 -19.00
C ARG A 169 -6.81 7.42 -20.11
N CYS A 170 -6.63 7.97 -21.31
CA CYS A 170 -7.49 7.66 -22.46
C CYS A 170 -7.44 6.19 -22.86
N ARG A 171 -6.29 5.53 -22.70
CA ARG A 171 -6.14 4.09 -22.91
C ARG A 171 -6.89 3.27 -21.87
N MET A 172 -6.94 3.70 -20.61
CA MET A 172 -7.77 3.07 -19.58
C MET A 172 -9.26 3.20 -19.90
N LEU A 173 -9.70 4.37 -20.34
CA LEU A 173 -11.09 4.58 -20.79
C LEU A 173 -11.47 3.66 -21.95
N ARG A 174 -10.62 3.55 -22.97
CA ARG A 174 -10.80 2.61 -24.09
C ARG A 174 -10.84 1.14 -23.67
N ARG A 175 -10.36 0.82 -22.47
CA ARG A 175 -10.39 -0.52 -21.86
C ARG A 175 -11.52 -0.70 -20.84
N ASN A 176 -12.50 0.22 -20.81
CA ASN A 176 -13.62 0.22 -19.87
C ASN A 176 -13.21 0.26 -18.39
N ILE A 177 -12.06 0.86 -18.07
CA ILE A 177 -11.66 1.12 -16.68
C ILE A 177 -12.17 2.52 -16.32
N PRO A 178 -13.02 2.68 -15.30
CA PRO A 178 -13.38 4.00 -14.78
C PRO A 178 -12.13 4.74 -14.27
N VAL A 179 -11.90 5.95 -14.78
CA VAL A 179 -10.75 6.80 -14.42
C VAL A 179 -11.20 8.24 -14.22
N GLY A 180 -10.62 8.91 -13.23
CA GLY A 180 -10.76 10.34 -13.01
C GLY A 180 -10.03 11.19 -14.07
N SER A 181 -10.02 12.50 -13.86
CA SER A 181 -9.16 13.41 -14.64
C SER A 181 -7.73 13.39 -14.08
N ALA A 182 -6.72 13.49 -14.96
CA ALA A 182 -5.32 13.65 -14.55
C ALA A 182 -4.97 15.13 -14.37
N SER A 183 -4.96 15.93 -15.43
CA SER A 183 -4.32 17.26 -15.45
C SER A 183 -5.28 18.42 -15.73
N GLY A 184 -6.59 18.19 -15.70
CA GLY A 184 -7.61 19.23 -15.87
C GLY A 184 -8.60 18.95 -17.00
N PRO A 185 -9.14 19.99 -17.68
CA PRO A 185 -10.10 19.81 -18.75
C PRO A 185 -9.47 19.14 -19.98
N GLY A 186 -10.21 18.23 -20.60
CA GLY A 186 -9.78 17.50 -21.78
C GLY A 186 -10.81 16.44 -22.18
N PHE A 187 -10.56 15.77 -23.30
CA PHE A 187 -11.42 14.69 -23.79
C PHE A 187 -10.56 13.54 -24.35
N CYS A 188 -11.17 12.37 -24.47
CA CYS A 188 -10.56 11.21 -25.10
C CYS A 188 -11.46 10.75 -26.24
N ILE A 189 -10.87 10.41 -27.38
CA ILE A 189 -11.60 9.75 -28.46
C ILE A 189 -11.74 8.28 -28.07
N THR A 190 -12.96 7.86 -27.78
CA THR A 190 -13.31 6.44 -27.66
C THR A 190 -14.07 6.07 -28.92
N GLU A 191 -13.53 5.16 -29.74
CA GLU A 191 -14.24 4.67 -30.93
C GLU A 191 -15.60 4.07 -30.51
N GLY A 192 -16.67 4.57 -31.14
CA GLY A 192 -17.98 3.94 -31.21
C GLY A 192 -18.60 3.44 -29.90
N HIS A 193 -19.23 4.32 -29.14
CA HIS A 193 -20.53 3.99 -28.52
C HIS A 193 -21.65 4.53 -29.43
N SER A 194 -21.62 4.14 -30.70
CA SER A 194 -22.84 4.02 -31.48
C SER A 194 -23.52 2.74 -30.98
N ASP A 195 -24.70 2.91 -30.39
CA ASP A 195 -25.67 1.90 -29.96
C ASP A 195 -25.84 1.75 -28.45
N GLU A 196 -26.92 2.39 -27.98
CA GLU A 196 -27.82 1.99 -26.91
C GLU A 196 -27.49 0.67 -26.17
N LYS A 197 -26.51 0.69 -25.27
CA LYS A 197 -26.50 -0.23 -24.13
C LYS A 197 -26.24 0.58 -22.87
N LYS A 198 -27.31 0.69 -22.07
CA LYS A 198 -27.38 1.31 -20.73
C LYS A 198 -26.07 1.16 -19.95
N PRO A 199 -25.67 2.17 -19.15
CA PRO A 199 -24.49 2.06 -18.30
C PRO A 199 -24.64 0.82 -17.42
N ARG A 200 -23.76 -0.16 -17.63
CA ARG A 200 -23.70 -1.36 -16.81
C ARG A 200 -23.00 -1.00 -15.50
N HIS A 201 -23.65 -0.18 -14.68
CA HIS A 201 -23.19 0.22 -13.34
C HIS A 201 -23.20 -0.91 -12.30
N GLN A 202 -23.19 -2.19 -12.71
CA GLN A 202 -23.46 -3.27 -11.75
C GLN A 202 -22.63 -4.55 -11.89
N VAL A 203 -21.62 -4.63 -12.75
CA VAL A 203 -20.89 -5.91 -12.95
C VAL A 203 -19.37 -5.74 -13.07
N LEU A 204 -18.74 -4.95 -12.20
CA LEU A 204 -17.27 -4.90 -12.09
C LEU A 204 -16.74 -5.25 -10.70
N SER A 205 -17.57 -5.28 -9.66
CA SER A 205 -17.12 -5.71 -8.33
C SER A 205 -16.71 -7.19 -8.33
N GLU A 206 -17.58 -8.09 -8.80
CA GLU A 206 -17.35 -9.55 -8.76
C GLU A 206 -16.13 -10.02 -9.58
N GLU A 207 -15.91 -9.46 -10.78
CA GLU A 207 -14.82 -9.92 -11.66
C GLU A 207 -13.46 -9.31 -11.28
N ILE A 208 -13.39 -8.04 -10.83
CA ILE A 208 -12.12 -7.43 -10.40
C ILE A 208 -11.61 -8.12 -9.12
N PHE A 209 -12.50 -8.45 -8.18
CA PHE A 209 -12.10 -9.21 -6.97
C PHE A 209 -11.69 -10.66 -7.30
N ARG A 210 -12.24 -11.28 -8.35
CA ARG A 210 -11.81 -12.62 -8.80
C ARG A 210 -10.36 -12.65 -9.30
N TYR A 211 -9.86 -11.53 -9.85
CA TYR A 211 -8.46 -11.39 -10.31
C TYR A 211 -7.52 -10.80 -9.25
N MET A 212 -7.96 -10.70 -8.00
CA MET A 212 -7.18 -10.14 -6.89
C MET A 212 -6.79 -11.21 -5.85
N PRO A 213 -5.89 -12.18 -6.17
CA PRO A 213 -5.51 -13.21 -5.22
C PRO A 213 -4.35 -12.72 -4.35
N LEU A 214 -4.63 -12.06 -3.22
CA LEU A 214 -3.71 -11.99 -2.07
C LEU A 214 -4.43 -11.70 -0.74
N ILE A 215 -5.58 -12.34 -0.48
CA ILE A 215 -6.05 -12.58 0.89
C ILE A 215 -6.38 -14.07 0.97
N SER A 216 -5.58 -14.82 1.74
CA SER A 216 -5.83 -16.23 2.05
C SER A 216 -7.25 -16.37 2.62
N PRO A 217 -8.01 -17.42 2.29
CA PRO A 217 -9.25 -17.71 3.01
C PRO A 217 -8.88 -17.98 4.46
N VAL A 218 -9.17 -17.04 5.35
CA VAL A 218 -9.06 -17.25 6.79
C VAL A 218 -10.25 -18.11 7.19
N ASN A 219 -9.96 -19.31 7.65
CA ASN A 219 -10.92 -20.32 8.05
C ASN A 219 -11.88 -19.75 9.12
N GLU A 220 -13.18 -19.76 8.84
CA GLU A 220 -14.27 -19.13 9.61
C GLU A 220 -14.28 -19.47 11.11
N LYS A 221 -13.69 -20.60 11.51
CA LYS A 221 -13.58 -20.99 12.92
C LYS A 221 -12.69 -20.08 13.78
N TYR A 222 -11.83 -19.24 13.20
CA TYR A 222 -10.98 -18.31 13.95
C TYR A 222 -11.57 -16.88 14.04
N LEU A 223 -12.66 -16.59 13.34
CA LEU A 223 -13.28 -15.25 13.28
C LEU A 223 -13.97 -14.86 14.60
N VAL A 224 -14.48 -15.81 15.38
CA VAL A 224 -15.28 -15.48 16.58
C VAL A 224 -14.43 -14.96 17.75
N ASN A 225 -13.10 -15.16 17.73
CA ASN A 225 -12.20 -14.68 18.80
C ASN A 225 -11.26 -13.55 18.37
N LEU A 226 -11.17 -13.24 17.07
CA LEU A 226 -10.33 -12.15 16.56
C LEU A 226 -11.13 -10.84 16.39
N THR A 227 -12.45 -10.93 16.27
CA THR A 227 -13.35 -9.76 16.19
C THR A 227 -13.22 -8.85 17.41
N ALA A 228 -13.06 -9.39 18.62
CA ALA A 228 -12.93 -8.57 19.83
C ALA A 228 -11.66 -7.69 19.88
N MET A 229 -10.66 -7.93 19.02
CA MET A 229 -9.41 -7.15 19.02
C MET A 229 -9.23 -6.26 17.78
N ILE A 230 -10.06 -6.47 16.75
CA ILE A 230 -10.07 -5.66 15.51
C ILE A 230 -11.07 -4.50 15.60
N PHE A 231 -11.94 -4.46 16.63
CA PHE A 231 -12.89 -3.36 16.85
C PHE A 231 -12.27 -2.01 17.24
N CYS A 232 -10.95 -1.89 17.43
CA CYS A 232 -10.28 -0.61 17.72
C CYS A 232 -9.53 0.02 16.53
N ILE A 233 -9.40 -0.66 15.38
CA ILE A 233 -8.84 -0.05 14.17
C ILE A 233 -9.64 -0.58 12.98
N GLY A 234 -10.83 -0.02 12.80
CA GLY A 234 -11.64 -0.24 11.61
C GLY A 234 -10.97 0.44 10.41
N LEU A 235 -9.99 -0.20 9.80
CA LEU A 235 -9.32 0.30 8.61
C LEU A 235 -8.97 -0.85 7.67
N LEU A 236 -9.93 -1.23 6.84
CA LEU A 236 -9.67 -2.04 5.64
C LEU A 236 -9.19 -1.09 4.54
N GLY A 237 -7.88 -0.82 4.52
CA GLY A 237 -7.23 -0.08 3.44
C GLY A 237 -6.98 -0.99 2.23
N PHE A 238 -7.19 -0.45 1.02
CA PHE A 238 -6.76 -1.10 -0.22
C PHE A 238 -5.33 -0.67 -0.52
N ILE A 239 -4.44 -1.63 -0.70
CA ILE A 239 -3.01 -1.39 -0.94
C ILE A 239 -2.66 -1.87 -2.35
N VAL A 240 -2.13 -0.96 -3.18
CA VAL A 240 -1.54 -1.35 -4.47
C VAL A 240 -0.03 -1.48 -4.31
N LEU A 241 0.44 -2.74 -4.38
CA LEU A 241 1.85 -3.09 -4.26
C LEU A 241 2.59 -2.89 -5.58
N PHE A 242 3.64 -2.07 -5.58
CA PHE A 242 4.57 -1.98 -6.70
C PHE A 242 5.98 -2.37 -6.26
N LYS A 243 6.50 -3.43 -6.87
CA LYS A 243 7.89 -3.84 -6.68
C LYS A 243 8.80 -3.00 -7.56
N LYS A 244 9.89 -2.48 -7.00
CA LYS A 244 10.91 -1.76 -7.75
C LYS A 244 11.46 -2.64 -8.88
N SER A 245 11.40 -2.17 -10.12
CA SER A 245 12.03 -2.86 -11.25
C SER A 245 13.55 -2.62 -11.23
N ARG A 246 14.34 -3.68 -11.08
CA ARG A 246 15.81 -3.63 -11.30
C ARG A 246 16.20 -3.89 -12.76
N ARG A 247 15.23 -3.87 -13.70
CA ARG A 247 15.53 -4.14 -15.11
C ARG A 247 16.11 -2.88 -15.73
N THR A 248 17.41 -2.92 -16.04
CA THR A 248 17.96 -2.12 -17.13
C THR A 248 17.27 -2.60 -18.40
N LEU A 249 16.29 -1.85 -18.90
CA LEU A 249 15.84 -2.03 -20.29
C LEU A 249 17.08 -1.85 -21.18
N PRO A 250 17.34 -2.76 -22.14
CA PRO A 250 18.40 -2.55 -23.12
C PRO A 250 18.14 -1.20 -23.81
N ASP A 251 19.20 -0.40 -23.95
CA ASP A 251 19.09 0.90 -24.62
C ASP A 251 18.52 0.68 -26.02
N HIS A 252 17.29 1.13 -26.24
CA HIS A 252 16.81 1.36 -27.59
C HIS A 252 17.61 2.54 -28.13
N LYS A 253 18.65 2.23 -28.90
CA LYS A 253 19.21 3.20 -29.85
C LYS A 253 18.12 3.54 -30.88
N PRO A 254 18.03 4.81 -31.30
CA PRO A 254 17.04 5.28 -32.27
C PRO A 254 17.13 4.54 -33.60
#